data_AF-A0A0B7IPP4-F1
#
_entry.id   AF-A0A0B7IPP4-F1
#
_cell.length_a   1.000
_cell.length_b   1.000
_cell.length_c   1.000
_cell.angle_alpha   90.00
_cell.angle_beta   90.00
_cell.angle_gamma   90.00
#
_symmetry.space_group_name_H-M   'P 1'
#
loop_
_entity.id
_entity.type
_entity.pdbx_description
1 polymer ?
#
loop_
_entity_poly.entity_id
_entity_poly.type
_entity_poly.pdbx_seq_one_letter_code
_entity_poly.pdbx_strand_id
1 'polypeptide(L)'
;MNNFHATSFKQWKQQVQFELEGADYNKTLVFKTLQEVDILPIYTSENNHLYYDINDKKTEIMIPVECFSVIPVVKKINFFKKHHFSNFFLSIYPHIDIADLLNTLPKENTYFINNKHITDEVINKLKKCIEECKLDIVVCNDYIHRYIEKGMWFRSQFNDFECFTKTFNIKKPVLFVDTTLYQNAGASIIQQIAYGISHALEYSKHIEKTLNINRLTIYFKIAVGSHFLLEIAKLRAFHQIAMSIFDVFPFKIECMFMVEPSDRELSLSTSNYNEQYIKMAHESAILGGADFLFPKYPIIYHKKRNTSKNLKVS
;
A
#
# COMPACT_ATOMS: atom_id res chain seq x y z
N MET A 1 3.74 11.09 -42.80
CA MET A 1 4.50 9.82 -42.70
C MET A 1 4.11 8.80 -43.78
N ASN A 2 3.61 9.20 -44.97
CA ASN A 2 3.00 8.25 -45.93
C ASN A 2 3.94 7.72 -47.04
N ASN A 3 5.24 8.04 -47.01
CA ASN A 3 6.20 7.66 -48.05
C ASN A 3 7.30 6.69 -47.60
N PHE A 4 7.17 6.07 -46.41
CA PHE A 4 8.12 5.06 -45.93
C PHE A 4 7.38 3.77 -45.56
N HIS A 5 7.94 2.63 -45.96
CA HIS A 5 7.45 1.32 -45.52
C HIS A 5 7.71 1.16 -44.01
N ALA A 6 6.75 0.57 -43.30
CA ALA A 6 6.92 0.29 -41.88
C ALA A 6 8.05 -0.74 -41.67
N THR A 7 9.03 -0.38 -40.85
CA THR A 7 10.13 -1.29 -40.48
C THR A 7 9.60 -2.39 -39.55
N SER A 8 9.80 -3.65 -39.91
CA SER A 8 9.43 -4.79 -39.05
C SER A 8 10.39 -4.93 -37.86
N PHE A 9 9.92 -5.52 -36.74
CA PHE A 9 10.77 -5.82 -35.59
C PHE A 9 11.98 -6.69 -35.97
N LYS A 10 11.79 -7.63 -36.91
CA LYS A 10 12.87 -8.46 -37.44
C LYS A 10 13.95 -7.65 -38.16
N GLN A 11 13.56 -6.72 -39.04
CA GLN A 11 14.51 -5.85 -39.74
C GLN A 11 15.27 -4.96 -38.76
N TRP A 12 14.57 -4.38 -37.78
CA TRP A 12 15.21 -3.60 -36.71
C TRP A 12 16.21 -4.45 -35.92
N LYS A 13 15.84 -5.66 -35.51
CA LYS A 13 16.70 -6.56 -34.73
C LYS A 13 17.95 -6.98 -35.52
N GLN A 14 17.82 -7.19 -36.84
CA GLN A 14 18.96 -7.49 -37.72
C GLN A 14 19.93 -6.31 -37.79
N GLN A 15 19.42 -5.08 -37.93
CA GLN A 15 20.26 -3.89 -37.94
C GLN A 15 21.00 -3.71 -36.61
N VAL A 16 20.31 -3.87 -35.48
CA VAL A 16 20.94 -3.81 -34.15
C VAL A 16 22.01 -4.89 -33.99
N GLN A 17 21.74 -6.11 -34.46
CA GLN A 17 22.72 -7.20 -34.37
C GLN A 17 23.99 -6.93 -35.22
N PHE A 18 23.84 -6.25 -36.35
CA PHE A 18 24.96 -5.76 -37.15
C PHE A 18 25.77 -4.69 -36.40
N GLU A 19 25.10 -3.71 -35.80
CA GLU A 19 25.72 -2.63 -35.02
C GLU A 19 26.39 -3.10 -33.72
N LEU A 20 25.99 -4.26 -33.20
CA LEU A 20 26.61 -4.87 -32.02
C LEU A 20 27.98 -5.51 -32.32
N GLU A 21 28.43 -5.57 -33.58
CA GLU A 21 29.77 -6.05 -33.98
C GLU A 21 30.18 -7.41 -33.36
N GLY A 22 29.21 -8.32 -33.24
CA GLY A 22 29.41 -9.66 -32.66
C GLY A 22 29.14 -9.77 -31.16
N ALA A 23 28.81 -8.68 -30.47
CA ALA A 23 28.31 -8.74 -29.10
C ALA A 23 26.92 -9.39 -29.04
N ASP A 24 26.67 -10.17 -27.98
CA ASP A 24 25.40 -10.85 -27.79
C ASP A 24 24.28 -9.85 -27.41
N TYR A 25 23.18 -9.88 -28.16
CA TYR A 25 22.04 -8.99 -27.95
C TYR A 25 21.42 -9.13 -26.55
N ASN A 26 21.24 -10.37 -26.06
CA ASN A 26 20.56 -10.63 -24.80
C ASN A 26 21.41 -10.23 -23.59
N LYS A 27 22.73 -10.32 -23.71
CA LYS A 27 23.67 -9.86 -22.67
C LYS A 27 23.85 -8.35 -22.70
N THR A 28 23.81 -7.74 -23.88
CA THR A 28 24.14 -6.32 -24.05
C THR A 28 22.94 -5.40 -23.85
N LEU A 29 21.77 -5.76 -24.39
CA LEU A 29 20.62 -4.84 -24.50
C LEU A 29 19.40 -5.22 -23.65
N VAL A 30 19.28 -6.47 -23.23
CA VAL A 30 18.19 -6.87 -22.33
C VAL A 30 18.60 -6.53 -20.89
N PHE A 31 17.84 -5.65 -20.26
CA PHE A 31 18.12 -5.25 -18.88
C PHE A 31 17.61 -6.31 -17.92
N LYS A 32 18.56 -7.06 -17.33
CA LYS A 32 18.29 -8.06 -16.29
C LYS A 32 18.03 -7.35 -14.97
N THR A 33 16.79 -7.43 -14.48
CA THR A 33 16.43 -6.79 -13.23
C THR A 33 16.64 -7.74 -12.06
N LEU A 34 16.86 -7.18 -10.86
CA LEU A 34 16.78 -7.94 -9.60
C LEU A 34 15.33 -8.28 -9.22
N GLN A 35 14.35 -7.85 -10.03
CA GLN A 35 12.93 -8.02 -9.83
C GLN A 35 12.38 -9.26 -10.54
N GLU A 36 13.27 -10.11 -11.08
CA GLU A 36 12.94 -11.35 -11.80
C GLU A 36 12.10 -11.12 -13.07
N VAL A 37 12.13 -9.90 -13.61
CA VAL A 37 11.49 -9.51 -14.87
C VAL A 37 12.52 -8.87 -15.79
N ASP A 38 12.79 -9.48 -16.93
CA ASP A 38 13.71 -8.91 -17.92
C ASP A 38 13.01 -7.80 -18.71
N ILE A 39 13.70 -6.66 -18.90
CA ILE A 39 13.18 -5.54 -19.68
C ILE A 39 13.83 -5.55 -21.06
N LEU A 40 13.00 -5.69 -22.09
CA LEU A 40 13.43 -5.57 -23.48
C LEU A 40 13.77 -4.09 -23.81
N PRO A 41 14.76 -3.85 -24.70
CA PRO A 41 15.13 -2.50 -25.08
C PRO A 41 14.02 -1.76 -25.85
N ILE A 42 13.15 -2.50 -26.54
CA ILE A 42 11.93 -1.96 -27.17
C ILE A 42 10.77 -2.94 -27.02
N TYR A 43 9.55 -2.39 -27.03
CA TYR A 43 8.29 -3.14 -27.09
C TYR A 43 7.52 -2.70 -28.34
N THR A 44 6.86 -3.65 -29.00
CA THR A 44 6.04 -3.43 -30.20
C THR A 44 4.62 -3.96 -29.97
N SER A 45 3.73 -3.78 -30.96
CA SER A 45 2.39 -4.36 -30.92
C SER A 45 2.39 -5.89 -30.75
N GLU A 46 3.46 -6.58 -31.17
CA GLU A 46 3.61 -8.03 -30.97
C GLU A 46 3.76 -8.43 -29.49
N ASN A 47 4.20 -7.50 -28.64
CA ASN A 47 4.36 -7.73 -27.19
C ASN A 47 3.08 -7.45 -26.40
N ASN A 48 2.03 -6.96 -27.06
CA ASN A 48 0.82 -6.53 -26.39
C ASN A 48 -0.18 -7.69 -26.35
N HIS A 49 -0.30 -8.35 -25.20
CA HIS A 49 -1.10 -9.57 -25.08
C HIS A 49 -2.48 -9.33 -24.45
N LEU A 50 -2.62 -8.33 -23.58
CA LEU A 50 -3.85 -8.10 -22.80
C LEU A 50 -4.04 -6.61 -22.49
N TYR A 51 -5.29 -6.16 -22.55
CA TYR A 51 -5.72 -4.84 -22.10
C TYR A 51 -6.50 -4.98 -20.80
N TYR A 52 -6.23 -4.09 -19.86
CA TYR A 52 -6.92 -4.05 -18.58
C TYR A 52 -7.25 -2.61 -18.21
N ASP A 53 -8.48 -2.42 -17.79
CA ASP A 53 -8.97 -1.16 -17.27
C ASP A 53 -8.17 -0.77 -16.03
N ILE A 54 -7.75 0.49 -16.02
CA ILE A 54 -7.11 1.10 -14.87
C ILE A 54 -8.23 1.78 -14.08
N ASN A 55 -8.15 1.69 -12.76
CA ASN A 55 -9.01 2.49 -11.89
C ASN A 55 -8.79 3.97 -12.23
N ASP A 56 -9.80 4.59 -12.85
CA ASP A 56 -9.80 5.99 -13.26
C ASP A 56 -10.23 6.93 -12.13
N LYS A 57 -10.60 6.37 -10.97
CA LYS A 57 -10.92 7.14 -9.78
C LYS A 57 -9.72 7.97 -9.36
N LYS A 58 -10.03 9.19 -8.92
CA LYS A 58 -9.03 10.11 -8.38
C LYS A 58 -8.39 9.50 -7.12
N THR A 59 -7.07 9.33 -7.15
CA THR A 59 -6.29 8.96 -5.97
C THR A 59 -6.42 10.01 -4.87
N GLU A 60 -6.73 9.56 -3.66
CA GLU A 60 -6.87 10.41 -2.47
C GLU A 60 -5.61 10.38 -1.60
N ILE A 61 -5.41 11.41 -0.77
CA ILE A 61 -4.30 11.44 0.18
C ILE A 61 -4.75 10.85 1.51
N MET A 62 -3.96 9.91 2.04
CA MET A 62 -4.12 9.32 3.37
C MET A 62 -3.07 9.90 4.30
N ILE A 63 -3.48 10.67 5.31
CA ILE A 63 -2.55 11.31 6.24
C ILE A 63 -2.20 10.35 7.38
N PRO A 64 -0.94 9.89 7.52
CA PRO A 64 -0.55 9.04 8.65
C PRO A 64 -0.41 9.88 9.93
N VAL A 65 -0.95 9.38 11.03
CA VAL A 65 -0.93 10.03 12.34
C VAL A 65 -0.60 9.02 13.42
N GLU A 66 0.64 9.12 13.93
CA GLU A 66 1.07 8.37 15.10
C GLU A 66 0.46 8.98 16.37
N CYS A 67 -0.35 8.20 17.07
CA CYS A 67 -1.11 8.65 18.22
C CYS A 67 -0.34 8.40 19.51
N PHE A 68 0.56 9.33 19.87
CA PHE A 68 1.29 9.30 21.15
C PHE A 68 0.62 10.10 22.27
N SER A 69 -0.25 11.05 21.91
CA SER A 69 -1.06 11.87 22.82
C SER A 69 -2.23 12.46 22.05
N VAL A 70 -3.38 12.64 22.70
CA VAL A 70 -4.64 13.10 22.08
C VAL A 70 -4.52 14.54 21.54
N ILE A 71 -3.97 15.46 22.33
CA ILE A 71 -3.91 16.89 21.95
C ILE A 71 -3.11 17.14 20.66
N PRO A 72 -1.86 16.62 20.50
CA PRO A 72 -1.12 16.77 19.25
C PRO A 72 -1.80 16.13 18.04
N VAL A 73 -2.48 14.99 18.24
CA VAL A 73 -3.21 14.28 17.18
C VAL A 73 -4.35 15.16 16.65
N VAL A 74 -5.21 15.67 17.52
CA VAL A 74 -6.33 16.54 17.14
C VAL A 74 -5.83 17.82 16.47
N LYS A 75 -4.74 18.42 16.96
CA LYS A 75 -4.12 19.59 16.33
C LYS A 75 -3.63 19.28 14.91
N LYS A 76 -2.96 18.14 14.71
CA LYS A 76 -2.48 17.69 13.39
C LYS A 76 -3.65 17.45 12.43
N ILE A 77 -4.69 16.76 12.87
CA ILE A 77 -5.87 16.46 12.05
C ILE A 77 -6.60 17.75 11.66
N ASN A 78 -6.83 18.68 12.59
CA ASN A 78 -7.43 19.97 12.30
C ASN A 78 -6.60 20.81 11.31
N PHE A 79 -5.27 20.73 11.38
CA PHE A 79 -4.39 21.38 10.40
C PHE A 79 -4.66 20.83 8.98
N PHE A 80 -4.62 19.51 8.80
CA PHE A 80 -4.85 18.90 7.48
C PHE A 80 -6.31 19.03 7.00
N LYS A 81 -7.30 19.00 7.90
CA LYS A 81 -8.71 19.27 7.56
C LYS A 81 -8.88 20.67 6.96
N LYS A 82 -8.19 21.68 7.50
CA LYS A 82 -8.20 23.05 6.93
C LYS A 82 -7.62 23.13 5.53
N HIS A 83 -6.79 22.16 5.15
CA HIS A 83 -6.23 22.00 3.81
C HIS A 83 -7.02 20.98 2.95
N HIS A 84 -8.28 20.70 3.31
CA HIS A 84 -9.21 19.83 2.58
C HIS A 84 -8.82 18.35 2.52
N PHE A 85 -7.98 17.86 3.45
CA PHE A 85 -7.74 16.43 3.62
C PHE A 85 -8.71 15.83 4.64
N SER A 86 -9.36 14.72 4.26
CA SER A 86 -10.41 14.07 5.05
C SER A 86 -10.09 12.62 5.47
N ASN A 87 -9.02 12.02 4.95
CA ASN A 87 -8.65 10.63 5.27
C ASN A 87 -7.41 10.58 6.15
N PHE A 88 -7.53 9.90 7.28
CA PHE A 88 -6.48 9.80 8.29
C PHE A 88 -6.23 8.35 8.68
N PHE A 89 -4.98 7.94 8.65
CA PHE A 89 -4.55 6.63 9.14
C PHE A 89 -3.93 6.78 10.52
N LEU A 90 -4.63 6.29 11.55
CA LEU A 90 -4.27 6.45 12.95
C LEU A 90 -3.56 5.19 13.46
N SER A 91 -2.27 5.32 13.79
CA SER A 91 -1.52 4.30 14.52
C SER A 91 -1.70 4.54 16.02
N ILE A 92 -2.47 3.69 16.71
CA ILE A 92 -2.78 3.86 18.14
C ILE A 92 -1.85 3.00 19.01
N TYR A 93 -1.24 3.61 20.02
CA TYR A 93 -0.34 2.96 20.97
C TYR A 93 -1.06 2.55 22.26
N PRO A 94 -0.57 1.51 23.00
CA PRO A 94 -1.28 0.93 24.15
C PRO A 94 -1.65 1.91 25.26
N HIS A 95 -0.86 2.95 25.49
CA HIS A 95 -1.07 3.92 26.57
C HIS A 95 -2.14 4.98 26.27
N ILE A 96 -2.67 5.00 25.04
CA ILE A 96 -3.69 5.97 24.64
C ILE A 96 -5.07 5.49 25.07
N ASP A 97 -5.83 6.38 25.73
CA ASP A 97 -7.24 6.15 25.94
C ASP A 97 -8.02 6.32 24.62
N ILE A 98 -8.50 5.21 24.09
CA ILE A 98 -9.30 5.16 22.86
C ILE A 98 -10.58 6.01 22.96
N ALA A 99 -11.23 6.03 24.13
CA ALA A 99 -12.46 6.78 24.31
C ALA A 99 -12.20 8.30 24.25
N ASP A 100 -11.17 8.76 24.96
CA ASP A 100 -10.73 10.17 24.91
C ASP A 100 -10.32 10.57 23.48
N LEU A 101 -9.54 9.71 22.81
CA LEU A 101 -9.14 9.96 21.43
C LEU A 101 -10.37 10.08 20.51
N LEU A 102 -11.24 9.06 20.45
CA LEU A 102 -12.36 9.06 19.51
C LEU A 102 -13.37 10.18 19.78
N ASN A 103 -13.60 10.55 21.05
CA ASN A 103 -14.52 11.63 21.40
C ASN A 103 -13.97 13.03 21.02
N THR A 104 -12.66 13.17 20.87
CA THR A 104 -12.00 14.44 20.53
C THR A 104 -11.69 14.58 19.04
N LEU A 105 -11.83 13.51 18.25
CA LEU A 105 -11.59 13.54 16.81
C LEU A 105 -12.61 14.43 16.07
N PRO A 106 -12.15 15.29 15.14
CA PRO A 106 -13.05 16.11 14.33
C PRO A 106 -14.02 15.29 13.47
N LYS A 107 -15.30 15.70 13.42
CA LYS A 107 -16.33 15.07 12.58
C LYS A 107 -16.07 15.30 11.08
N GLU A 108 -16.78 14.55 10.24
CA GLU A 108 -16.76 14.64 8.76
C GLU A 108 -15.41 14.23 8.14
N ASN A 109 -14.73 13.28 8.77
CA ASN A 109 -13.52 12.66 8.26
C ASN A 109 -13.66 11.14 8.31
N THR A 110 -12.84 10.45 7.53
CA THR A 110 -12.69 9.00 7.55
C THR A 110 -11.41 8.62 8.29
N TYR A 111 -11.55 7.77 9.30
CA TYR A 111 -10.46 7.34 10.16
C TYR A 111 -10.18 5.84 9.97
N PHE A 112 -8.98 5.53 9.48
CA PHE A 112 -8.45 4.17 9.39
C PHE A 112 -7.65 3.89 10.65
N ILE A 113 -8.15 3.03 11.52
CA ILE A 113 -7.54 2.78 12.83
C ILE A 113 -6.70 1.51 12.76
N ASN A 114 -5.39 1.65 12.87
CA ASN A 114 -4.47 0.56 13.10
C ASN A 114 -4.03 0.58 14.57
N ASN A 115 -4.57 -0.34 15.36
CA ASN A 115 -4.21 -0.44 16.76
C ASN A 115 -2.97 -1.31 16.92
N LYS A 116 -1.89 -0.77 17.48
CA LYS A 116 -0.63 -1.50 17.69
C LYS A 116 -0.72 -2.53 18.82
N HIS A 117 -1.80 -2.53 19.59
CA HIS A 117 -2.03 -3.45 20.69
C HIS A 117 -3.47 -3.96 20.70
N ILE A 118 -3.68 -5.14 20.13
CA ILE A 118 -5.01 -5.71 19.94
C ILE A 118 -5.21 -6.87 20.91
N THR A 119 -5.91 -6.60 22.01
CA THR A 119 -6.38 -7.62 22.97
C THR A 119 -7.90 -7.63 23.03
N ASP A 120 -8.51 -8.72 23.51
CA ASP A 120 -9.99 -8.81 23.68
C ASP A 120 -10.58 -7.60 24.42
N GLU A 121 -9.92 -7.13 25.48
CA GLU A 121 -10.35 -5.97 26.26
C GLU A 121 -10.35 -4.68 25.41
N VAL A 122 -9.26 -4.46 24.67
CA VAL A 122 -9.12 -3.30 23.78
C VAL A 122 -10.15 -3.36 22.65
N ILE A 123 -10.42 -4.54 22.10
CA ILE A 123 -11.45 -4.76 21.08
C ILE A 123 -12.83 -4.38 21.60
N ASN A 124 -13.18 -4.85 22.80
CA ASN A 124 -14.48 -4.55 23.40
C ASN A 124 -14.64 -3.05 23.68
N LYS A 125 -13.59 -2.41 24.21
CA LYS A 125 -13.57 -0.95 24.41
C LYS A 125 -13.71 -0.20 23.08
N LEU A 126 -12.95 -0.60 22.06
CA LEU A 126 -12.99 -0.01 20.72
C LEU A 126 -14.38 -0.14 20.10
N LYS A 127 -14.98 -1.34 20.14
CA LYS A 127 -16.32 -1.61 19.62
C LYS A 127 -17.35 -0.69 20.26
N LYS A 128 -17.38 -0.62 21.61
CA LYS A 128 -18.29 0.25 22.36
C LYS A 128 -18.13 1.72 21.93
N CYS A 129 -16.90 2.23 21.90
CA CYS A 129 -16.66 3.62 21.51
C CYS A 129 -17.04 3.92 20.05
N ILE A 130 -16.83 2.97 19.13
CA ILE A 130 -17.20 3.14 17.72
C ILE A 130 -18.73 3.16 17.52
N GLU A 131 -19.47 2.32 18.25
CA GLU A 131 -20.93 2.30 18.23
C GLU A 131 -21.54 3.61 18.78
N GLU A 132 -20.90 4.20 19.78
CA GLU A 132 -21.34 5.46 20.41
C GLU A 132 -20.97 6.71 19.58
N CYS A 133 -19.95 6.64 18.71
CA CYS A 133 -19.49 7.79 17.93
C CYS A 133 -20.07 7.86 16.50
N LYS A 134 -20.33 9.09 16.05
CA LYS A 134 -20.81 9.39 14.68
C LYS A 134 -19.67 9.56 13.66
N LEU A 135 -18.50 9.00 13.91
CA LEU A 135 -17.33 9.10 13.03
C LEU A 135 -17.36 8.02 11.95
N ASP A 136 -16.85 8.30 10.75
CA ASP A 136 -16.60 7.23 9.78
C ASP A 136 -15.28 6.54 10.13
N ILE A 137 -15.36 5.26 10.51
CA ILE A 137 -14.23 4.50 11.03
C ILE A 137 -14.12 3.20 10.27
N VAL A 138 -12.89 2.90 9.85
CA VAL A 138 -12.46 1.63 9.30
C VAL A 138 -11.41 1.04 10.24
N VAL A 139 -11.64 -0.18 10.72
CA VAL A 139 -10.70 -0.85 11.62
C VAL A 139 -9.72 -1.68 10.77
N CYS A 140 -8.43 -1.36 10.89
CA CYS A 140 -7.34 -1.94 10.11
C CYS A 140 -6.51 -2.87 10.98
N ASN A 141 -6.97 -4.11 11.15
CA ASN A 141 -6.27 -5.11 11.96
C ASN A 141 -5.58 -6.14 11.07
N ASP A 142 -4.28 -6.30 11.29
CA ASP A 142 -3.46 -7.29 10.58
C ASP A 142 -2.54 -8.03 11.57
N TYR A 143 -2.98 -9.22 11.98
CA TYR A 143 -2.29 -10.08 12.94
C TYR A 143 -1.11 -10.86 12.33
N ILE A 144 -1.21 -11.26 11.06
CA ILE A 144 -0.10 -11.87 10.33
C ILE A 144 1.02 -10.84 10.12
N HIS A 145 0.71 -9.59 9.75
CA HIS A 145 1.74 -8.53 9.70
C HIS A 145 2.43 -8.37 11.06
N ARG A 146 1.68 -8.37 12.17
CA ARG A 146 2.25 -8.36 13.52
C ARG A 146 3.20 -9.53 13.75
N TYR A 147 2.81 -10.75 13.36
CA TYR A 147 3.65 -11.94 13.47
C TYR A 147 4.94 -11.79 12.67
N ILE A 148 4.88 -11.28 11.44
CA ILE A 148 6.07 -11.09 10.59
C ILE A 148 6.97 -9.98 11.13
N GLU A 149 6.39 -8.88 11.64
CA GLU A 149 7.15 -7.73 12.18
C GLU A 149 7.89 -8.07 13.49
N LYS A 150 7.33 -8.97 14.31
CA LYS A 150 7.81 -9.20 15.68
C LYS A 150 8.27 -10.63 15.95
N GLY A 151 8.05 -11.54 15.00
CA GLY A 151 8.30 -12.97 15.15
C GLY A 151 7.35 -13.67 16.13
N MET A 152 6.23 -13.05 16.52
CA MET A 152 5.28 -13.63 17.47
C MET A 152 3.85 -13.09 17.28
N TRP A 153 2.87 -13.97 17.50
CA TRP A 153 1.46 -13.62 17.68
C TRP A 153 1.27 -12.83 18.98
N PHE A 154 0.12 -12.17 19.18
CA PHE A 154 -0.20 -11.61 20.49
C PHE A 154 -0.41 -12.72 21.53
N ARG A 155 -1.10 -13.80 21.14
CA ARG A 155 -1.25 -15.00 21.97
C ARG A 155 -0.94 -16.27 21.18
N SER A 156 -1.68 -16.51 20.12
CA SER A 156 -1.51 -17.65 19.21
C SER A 156 -2.21 -17.34 17.89
N GLN A 157 -1.88 -18.05 16.81
CA GLN A 157 -2.57 -17.88 15.53
C GLN A 157 -4.10 -18.04 15.69
N PHE A 158 -4.54 -19.07 16.40
CA PHE A 158 -5.97 -19.33 16.59
C PHE A 158 -6.67 -18.19 17.34
N ASN A 159 -6.11 -17.77 18.48
CA ASN A 159 -6.71 -16.71 19.30
C ASN A 159 -6.72 -15.36 18.58
N ASP A 160 -5.65 -15.04 17.85
CA ASP A 160 -5.53 -13.79 17.10
C ASP A 160 -6.55 -13.75 15.93
N PHE A 161 -6.81 -14.88 15.27
CA PHE A 161 -7.85 -15.00 14.23
C PHE A 161 -9.28 -14.95 14.81
N GLU A 162 -9.51 -15.47 16.01
CA GLU A 162 -10.77 -15.24 16.72
C GLU A 162 -10.96 -13.75 17.04
N CYS A 163 -9.90 -13.07 17.49
CA CYS A 163 -9.92 -11.64 17.76
C CYS A 163 -10.18 -10.82 16.49
N PHE A 164 -9.56 -11.21 15.36
CA PHE A 164 -9.87 -10.66 14.04
C PHE A 164 -11.36 -10.71 13.74
N THR A 165 -11.97 -11.89 13.91
CA THR A 165 -13.40 -12.12 13.64
C THR A 165 -14.31 -11.19 14.46
N LYS A 166 -13.96 -10.98 15.74
CA LYS A 166 -14.70 -10.05 16.63
C LYS A 166 -14.59 -8.59 16.17
N THR A 167 -13.44 -8.20 15.61
CA THR A 167 -13.19 -6.83 15.15
C THR A 167 -13.71 -6.54 13.75
N PHE A 168 -13.81 -7.55 12.91
CA PHE A 168 -14.11 -7.42 11.49
C PHE A 168 -15.47 -6.76 11.26
N ASN A 169 -16.47 -7.10 12.07
CA ASN A 169 -17.83 -6.55 11.95
C ASN A 169 -18.06 -5.23 12.70
N ILE A 170 -17.01 -4.55 13.16
CA ILE A 170 -17.18 -3.23 13.79
C ILE A 170 -17.53 -2.22 12.70
N LYS A 171 -18.84 -1.92 12.60
CA LYS A 171 -19.46 -0.91 11.70
C LYS A 171 -19.36 -1.21 10.20
N LYS A 172 -18.17 -1.48 9.68
CA LYS A 172 -17.91 -1.77 8.26
C LYS A 172 -16.98 -2.97 8.13
N PRO A 173 -17.41 -4.08 7.48
CA PRO A 173 -16.57 -5.25 7.25
C PRO A 173 -15.46 -4.92 6.26
N VAL A 174 -14.23 -4.85 6.76
CA VAL A 174 -13.04 -4.52 5.99
C VAL A 174 -11.91 -5.45 6.38
N LEU A 175 -11.18 -5.95 5.38
CA LEU A 175 -9.91 -6.61 5.58
C LEU A 175 -8.78 -5.64 5.24
N PHE A 176 -7.81 -5.50 6.13
CA PHE A 176 -6.61 -4.70 5.90
C PHE A 176 -5.39 -5.62 5.88
N VAL A 177 -4.56 -5.50 4.85
CA VAL A 177 -3.36 -6.31 4.67
C VAL A 177 -2.18 -5.40 4.37
N ASP A 178 -1.21 -5.37 5.29
CA ASP A 178 -0.01 -4.55 5.15
C ASP A 178 1.14 -5.35 4.54
N THR A 179 1.37 -5.13 3.25
CA THR A 179 2.42 -5.78 2.44
C THR A 179 3.72 -4.97 2.36
N THR A 180 3.77 -3.81 3.01
CA THR A 180 4.93 -2.88 2.94
C THR A 180 6.17 -3.52 3.56
N LEU A 181 5.97 -4.30 4.63
CA LEU A 181 7.05 -5.00 5.33
C LEU A 181 7.82 -5.97 4.43
N TYR A 182 7.14 -6.69 3.52
CA TYR A 182 7.81 -7.63 2.63
C TYR A 182 8.85 -6.93 1.74
N GLN A 183 8.45 -5.86 1.06
CA GLN A 183 9.36 -5.12 0.18
C GLN A 183 10.48 -4.44 0.99
N ASN A 184 10.14 -3.84 2.13
CA ASN A 184 11.11 -3.19 3.00
C ASN A 184 12.13 -4.19 3.58
N ALA A 185 11.72 -5.46 3.76
CA ALA A 185 12.57 -6.57 4.17
C ALA A 185 13.38 -7.21 3.01
N GLY A 186 13.23 -6.71 1.78
CA GLY A 186 14.04 -7.12 0.64
C GLY A 186 13.30 -7.85 -0.47
N ALA A 187 11.99 -8.11 -0.32
CA ALA A 187 11.22 -8.84 -1.33
C ALA A 187 11.24 -8.14 -2.70
N SER A 188 11.23 -8.94 -3.77
CA SER A 188 11.03 -8.45 -5.14
C SER A 188 9.59 -7.98 -5.36
N ILE A 189 9.33 -7.29 -6.47
CA ILE A 189 7.96 -6.88 -6.86
C ILE A 189 7.02 -8.09 -6.99
N ILE A 190 7.53 -9.21 -7.53
CA ILE A 190 6.76 -10.45 -7.69
C ILE A 190 6.44 -11.04 -6.32
N GLN A 191 7.44 -11.10 -5.44
CA GLN A 191 7.28 -11.61 -4.08
C GLN A 191 6.31 -10.76 -3.26
N GLN A 192 6.34 -9.43 -3.36
CA GLN A 192 5.39 -8.57 -2.66
C GLN A 192 3.94 -8.85 -3.09
N ILE A 193 3.69 -9.06 -4.38
CA ILE A 193 2.37 -9.47 -4.89
C ILE A 193 2.00 -10.85 -4.33
N ALA A 194 2.86 -11.85 -4.52
CA ALA A 194 2.58 -13.23 -4.13
C ALA A 194 2.31 -13.36 -2.63
N TYR A 195 3.15 -12.74 -1.79
CA TYR A 195 2.98 -12.73 -0.35
C TYR A 195 1.77 -11.91 0.08
N GLY A 196 1.51 -10.77 -0.56
CA GLY A 196 0.33 -9.95 -0.29
C GLY A 196 -0.98 -10.70 -0.54
N ILE A 197 -1.10 -11.36 -1.70
CA ILE A 197 -2.29 -12.14 -2.03
C ILE A 197 -2.43 -13.36 -1.12
N SER A 198 -1.34 -14.09 -0.87
CA SER A 198 -1.37 -15.25 0.04
C SER A 198 -1.80 -14.84 1.45
N HIS A 199 -1.31 -13.70 1.92
CA HIS A 199 -1.68 -13.12 3.19
C HIS A 199 -3.18 -12.78 3.25
N ALA A 200 -3.71 -12.07 2.26
CA ALA A 200 -5.15 -11.80 2.17
C ALA A 200 -6.01 -13.07 2.01
N LEU A 201 -5.50 -14.09 1.33
CA LEU A 201 -6.17 -15.36 1.12
C LEU A 201 -6.41 -16.11 2.43
N GLU A 202 -5.44 -16.10 3.35
CA GLU A 202 -5.58 -16.73 4.67
C GLU A 202 -6.74 -16.11 5.47
N TYR A 203 -6.84 -14.78 5.48
CA TYR A 203 -7.99 -14.11 6.11
C TYR A 203 -9.30 -14.37 5.36
N SER A 204 -9.28 -14.34 4.03
CA SER A 204 -10.49 -14.54 3.22
C SER A 204 -11.09 -15.93 3.42
N LYS A 205 -10.26 -16.97 3.47
CA LYS A 205 -10.68 -18.35 3.83
C LYS A 205 -11.22 -18.43 5.25
N HIS A 206 -10.63 -17.71 6.19
CA HIS A 206 -11.13 -17.66 7.57
C HIS A 206 -12.50 -16.97 7.64
N ILE A 207 -12.67 -15.84 6.94
CA ILE A 207 -13.93 -15.11 6.82
C ILE A 207 -15.01 -16.01 6.22
N GLU A 208 -14.73 -16.68 5.09
CA GLU A 208 -15.67 -17.59 4.43
C GLU A 208 -16.19 -18.69 5.38
N LYS A 209 -15.32 -19.23 6.25
CA LYS A 209 -15.69 -20.27 7.20
C LYS A 209 -16.45 -19.77 8.43
N THR A 210 -16.22 -18.53 8.84
CA THR A 210 -16.65 -18.03 10.17
C THR A 210 -17.75 -16.97 10.09
N LEU A 211 -17.91 -16.29 8.96
CA LEU A 211 -18.77 -15.14 8.79
C LEU A 211 -19.65 -15.28 7.56
N ASN A 212 -20.91 -14.84 7.70
CA ASN A 212 -21.84 -14.77 6.58
C ASN A 212 -21.89 -13.33 6.04
N ILE A 213 -21.16 -13.07 4.97
CA ILE A 213 -21.09 -11.75 4.32
C ILE A 213 -21.36 -11.87 2.82
N ASN A 214 -21.90 -10.80 2.22
CA ASN A 214 -22.16 -10.74 0.77
C ASN A 214 -21.10 -9.91 0.02
N ARG A 215 -20.38 -9.04 0.74
CA ARG A 215 -19.35 -8.16 0.16
C ARG A 215 -18.22 -7.96 1.15
N LEU A 216 -17.00 -7.95 0.65
CA LEU A 216 -15.78 -7.65 1.38
C LEU A 216 -14.98 -6.59 0.63
N THR A 217 -14.50 -5.57 1.34
CA THR A 217 -13.47 -4.66 0.82
C THR A 217 -12.14 -5.01 1.45
N ILE A 218 -11.12 -5.24 0.63
CA ILE A 218 -9.75 -5.53 1.05
C ILE A 218 -8.88 -4.30 0.75
N TYR A 219 -8.28 -3.72 1.77
CA TYR A 219 -7.26 -2.68 1.61
C TYR A 219 -5.88 -3.32 1.67
N PHE A 220 -5.13 -3.22 0.58
CA PHE A 220 -3.72 -3.56 0.57
C PHE A 220 -2.90 -2.30 0.79
N LYS A 221 -2.09 -2.30 1.85
CA LYS A 221 -1.02 -1.31 2.00
C LYS A 221 0.21 -1.80 1.25
N ILE A 222 0.71 -1.04 0.28
CA ILE A 222 1.75 -1.46 -0.66
C ILE A 222 2.89 -0.45 -0.66
N ALA A 223 4.13 -0.93 -0.57
CA ALA A 223 5.32 -0.09 -0.73
C ALA A 223 5.76 -0.06 -2.19
N VAL A 224 6.10 1.10 -2.76
CA VAL A 224 6.62 1.27 -4.13
C VAL A 224 8.02 1.89 -4.12
N GLY A 225 8.92 1.34 -4.92
CA GLY A 225 10.30 1.81 -5.10
C GLY A 225 10.49 2.77 -6.27
N SER A 226 11.73 2.86 -6.75
CA SER A 226 12.20 3.80 -7.79
C SER A 226 12.09 3.26 -9.20
N HIS A 227 11.74 1.98 -9.36
CA HIS A 227 11.63 1.35 -10.67
C HIS A 227 10.31 1.74 -11.34
N PHE A 228 10.19 3.00 -11.76
CA PHE A 228 8.95 3.66 -12.18
C PHE A 228 8.00 2.77 -13.00
N LEU A 229 8.46 2.22 -14.15
CA LEU A 229 7.62 1.38 -15.01
C LEU A 229 7.25 0.04 -14.38
N LEU A 230 8.17 -0.57 -13.64
CA LEU A 230 7.91 -1.83 -12.95
C LEU A 230 6.94 -1.65 -11.78
N GLU A 231 6.98 -0.51 -11.09
CA GLU A 231 6.04 -0.21 -10.01
C GLU A 231 4.62 0.03 -10.53
N ILE A 232 4.49 0.72 -11.68
CA ILE A 232 3.21 0.82 -12.40
C ILE A 232 2.71 -0.58 -12.78
N ALA A 233 3.58 -1.40 -13.40
CA ALA A 233 3.23 -2.76 -13.80
C ALA A 233 2.86 -3.64 -12.59
N LYS A 234 3.58 -3.51 -11.48
CA LYS A 234 3.34 -4.25 -10.22
C LYS A 234 1.94 -3.98 -9.70
N LEU A 235 1.53 -2.72 -9.57
CA LEU A 235 0.20 -2.37 -9.06
C LEU A 235 -0.90 -2.91 -9.99
N ARG A 236 -0.76 -2.72 -11.30
CA ARG A 236 -1.75 -3.24 -12.27
C ARG A 236 -1.84 -4.77 -12.23
N ALA A 237 -0.70 -5.46 -12.19
CA ALA A 237 -0.64 -6.92 -12.08
C ALA A 237 -1.23 -7.41 -10.75
N PHE A 238 -0.92 -6.74 -9.63
CA PHE A 238 -1.49 -7.07 -8.33
C PHE A 238 -3.01 -7.02 -8.39
N HIS A 239 -3.58 -5.93 -8.92
CA HIS A 239 -5.03 -5.81 -9.02
C HIS A 239 -5.65 -6.94 -9.85
N GLN A 240 -5.07 -7.26 -11.00
CA GLN A 240 -5.54 -8.34 -11.87
C GLN A 240 -5.49 -9.71 -11.20
N ILE A 241 -4.36 -10.04 -10.58
CA ILE A 241 -4.17 -11.33 -9.91
C ILE A 241 -5.12 -11.42 -8.71
N ALA A 242 -5.28 -10.33 -7.96
CA ALA A 242 -6.23 -10.27 -6.85
C ALA A 242 -7.67 -10.52 -7.33
N MET A 243 -8.13 -9.82 -8.38
CA MET A 243 -9.46 -10.04 -8.95
C MET A 243 -9.64 -11.50 -9.42
N SER A 244 -8.66 -12.06 -10.13
CA SER A 244 -8.75 -13.44 -10.61
C SER A 244 -8.77 -14.47 -9.49
N ILE A 245 -8.00 -14.26 -8.41
CA ILE A 245 -7.94 -15.21 -7.29
C ILE A 245 -9.16 -15.08 -6.39
N PHE A 246 -9.65 -13.85 -6.17
CA PHE A 246 -10.75 -13.61 -5.25
C PHE A 246 -12.13 -13.84 -5.86
N ASP A 247 -12.26 -13.96 -7.19
CA ASP A 247 -13.52 -14.31 -7.88
C ASP A 247 -14.05 -15.70 -7.50
N VAL A 248 -13.21 -16.57 -6.94
CA VAL A 248 -13.63 -17.92 -6.49
C VAL A 248 -14.43 -17.89 -5.19
N PHE A 249 -14.42 -16.79 -4.45
CA PHE A 249 -15.16 -16.69 -3.18
C PHE A 249 -16.65 -16.42 -3.43
N PRO A 250 -17.54 -16.92 -2.55
CA PRO A 250 -18.98 -16.78 -2.75
C PRO A 250 -19.52 -15.35 -2.52
N PHE A 251 -18.66 -14.40 -2.15
CA PHE A 251 -19.01 -13.01 -1.87
C PHE A 251 -18.19 -12.06 -2.73
N LYS A 252 -18.77 -10.89 -3.05
CA LYS A 252 -18.09 -9.90 -3.90
C LYS A 252 -16.91 -9.28 -3.17
N ILE A 253 -15.71 -9.41 -3.73
CA ILE A 253 -14.50 -8.78 -3.19
C ILE A 253 -14.13 -7.55 -4.02
N GLU A 254 -13.90 -6.42 -3.34
CA GLU A 254 -13.33 -5.20 -3.94
C GLU A 254 -11.97 -4.92 -3.31
N CYS A 255 -10.94 -4.72 -4.13
CA CYS A 255 -9.58 -4.45 -3.67
C CYS A 255 -9.26 -2.97 -3.83
N MET A 256 -8.77 -2.37 -2.75
CA MET A 256 -8.36 -0.97 -2.67
C MET A 256 -6.87 -0.89 -2.32
N PHE A 257 -6.12 -0.02 -2.98
CA PHE A 257 -4.67 0.12 -2.78
C PHE A 257 -4.32 1.40 -2.02
N MET A 258 -3.65 1.22 -0.89
CA MET A 258 -3.03 2.30 -0.15
C MET A 258 -1.52 2.25 -0.33
N VAL A 259 -0.95 3.18 -1.07
CA VAL A 259 0.42 3.08 -1.53
C VAL A 259 1.32 4.09 -0.83
N GLU A 260 2.50 3.65 -0.40
CA GLU A 260 3.53 4.52 0.16
C GLU A 260 4.87 4.29 -0.54
N PRO A 261 5.72 5.32 -0.69
CA PRO A 261 7.09 5.10 -1.12
C PRO A 261 7.81 4.18 -0.13
N SER A 262 8.62 3.27 -0.63
CA SER A 262 9.41 2.31 0.17
C SER A 262 10.44 3.01 1.06
N ASP A 263 10.74 2.46 2.24
CA ASP A 263 11.83 2.94 3.10
C ASP A 263 13.18 2.43 2.63
N ARG A 264 13.21 1.24 2.01
CA ARG A 264 14.43 0.54 1.58
C ARG A 264 15.30 1.35 0.63
N GLU A 265 14.70 2.23 -0.16
CA GLU A 265 15.41 3.02 -1.18
C GLU A 265 15.77 4.41 -0.71
N LEU A 266 15.43 4.77 0.53
CA LEU A 266 15.78 6.07 1.07
C LEU A 266 17.27 6.13 1.44
N SER A 267 17.92 7.23 1.05
CA SER A 267 19.33 7.49 1.32
C SER A 267 19.53 8.34 2.58
N LEU A 268 20.59 8.09 3.33
CA LEU A 268 21.06 8.96 4.43
C LEU A 268 21.82 10.19 3.93
N SER A 269 22.11 10.25 2.63
CA SER A 269 22.80 11.36 1.99
C SER A 269 22.05 12.68 2.17
N THR A 270 22.80 13.79 2.25
CA THR A 270 22.26 15.16 2.27
C THR A 270 21.82 15.68 0.90
N SER A 271 21.85 14.83 -0.14
CA SER A 271 21.38 15.18 -1.49
C SER A 271 19.85 15.21 -1.60
N ASN A 272 19.32 15.86 -2.64
CA ASN A 272 17.89 15.87 -2.96
C ASN A 272 17.38 14.53 -3.55
N TYR A 273 18.18 13.45 -3.48
CA TYR A 273 17.82 12.14 -4.01
C TYR A 273 16.48 11.64 -3.48
N ASN A 274 16.25 11.72 -2.17
CA ASN A 274 15.01 11.24 -1.55
C ASN A 274 13.78 12.01 -2.05
N GLU A 275 13.91 13.31 -2.33
CA GLU A 275 12.80 14.11 -2.87
C GLU A 275 12.41 13.64 -4.27
N GLN A 276 13.39 13.36 -5.14
CA GLN A 276 13.12 12.88 -6.50
C GLN A 276 12.59 11.46 -6.51
N TYR A 277 13.18 10.59 -5.69
CA TYR A 277 12.69 9.24 -5.47
C TYR A 277 11.23 9.23 -5.03
N ILE A 278 10.89 10.01 -4.00
CA ILE A 278 9.52 10.08 -3.47
C ILE A 278 8.54 10.55 -4.55
N LYS A 279 8.89 11.59 -5.33
CA LYS A 279 8.05 12.08 -6.43
C LYS A 279 7.79 10.98 -7.47
N MET A 280 8.85 10.33 -7.94
CA MET A 280 8.74 9.24 -8.92
C MET A 280 7.94 8.05 -8.38
N ALA A 281 8.12 7.70 -7.10
CA ALA A 281 7.34 6.67 -6.44
C ALA A 281 5.84 7.04 -6.38
N HIS A 282 5.50 8.27 -6.01
CA HIS A 282 4.12 8.76 -6.03
C HIS A 282 3.52 8.77 -7.44
N GLU A 283 4.26 9.22 -8.45
CA GLU A 283 3.81 9.20 -9.84
C GLU A 283 3.54 7.77 -10.32
N SER A 284 4.44 6.82 -10.03
CA SER A 284 4.23 5.41 -10.36
C SER A 284 3.01 4.82 -9.66
N ALA A 285 2.72 5.24 -8.42
CA ALA A 285 1.57 4.80 -7.67
C ALA A 285 0.25 5.31 -8.28
N ILE A 286 0.20 6.59 -8.68
CA ILE A 286 -0.97 7.18 -9.34
C ILE A 286 -1.23 6.48 -10.67
N LEU A 287 -0.20 6.36 -11.51
CA LEU A 287 -0.31 5.71 -12.82
C LEU A 287 -0.59 4.21 -12.74
N GLY A 288 -0.22 3.58 -11.61
CA GLY A 288 -0.54 2.19 -11.29
C GLY A 288 -1.96 1.98 -10.76
N GLY A 289 -2.74 3.04 -10.51
CA GLY A 289 -4.13 2.95 -10.06
C GLY A 289 -4.30 2.90 -8.54
N ALA A 290 -3.44 3.55 -7.76
CA ALA A 290 -3.60 3.65 -6.31
C ALA A 290 -4.87 4.41 -5.91
N ASP A 291 -5.62 3.90 -4.92
CA ASP A 291 -6.78 4.60 -4.34
C ASP A 291 -6.34 5.65 -3.32
N PHE A 292 -5.33 5.32 -2.51
CA PHE A 292 -4.78 6.21 -1.49
C PHE A 292 -3.26 6.33 -1.60
N LEU A 293 -2.73 7.53 -1.37
CA LEU A 293 -1.29 7.77 -1.21
C LEU A 293 -0.96 8.24 0.19
N PHE A 294 0.08 7.65 0.77
CA PHE A 294 0.71 8.17 1.97
C PHE A 294 1.80 9.18 1.58
N PRO A 295 1.75 10.42 2.11
CA PRO A 295 2.85 11.35 1.98
C PRO A 295 4.05 10.84 2.77
N LYS A 296 5.25 11.01 2.22
CA LYS A 296 6.50 10.59 2.85
C LYS A 296 7.46 11.76 2.98
N TYR A 297 8.20 11.78 4.08
CA TYR A 297 9.18 12.82 4.35
C TYR A 297 10.56 12.38 3.84
N PRO A 298 11.32 13.24 3.13
CA PRO A 298 12.60 12.87 2.53
C PRO A 298 13.74 12.70 3.54
N ILE A 299 13.54 13.04 4.82
CA ILE A 299 14.58 12.97 5.86
C ILE A 299 14.30 11.80 6.81
N ILE A 300 15.23 10.85 6.89
CA ILE A 300 15.07 9.58 7.64
C ILE A 300 15.83 9.57 8.97
N TYR A 301 16.91 10.35 9.12
CA TYR A 301 17.80 10.22 10.30
C TYR A 301 18.25 11.52 10.99
N HIS A 302 17.57 12.64 10.76
CA HIS A 302 17.70 13.74 11.73
C HIS A 302 16.76 13.44 12.91
N LYS A 303 17.34 12.85 13.97
CA LYS A 303 16.77 12.83 15.32
C LYS A 303 16.11 14.19 15.55
N LYS A 304 14.80 14.22 15.84
CA LYS A 304 14.05 15.45 16.14
C LYS A 304 14.79 16.26 17.23
N ARG A 305 15.70 17.12 16.83
CA ARG A 305 16.15 18.28 17.62
C ARG A 305 15.04 19.29 17.46
N ASN A 306 14.05 19.27 18.35
CA ASN A 306 13.11 20.37 18.60
C ASN A 306 12.82 21.28 17.39
N THR A 307 12.36 20.74 16.27
CA THR A 307 11.79 21.51 15.17
C THR A 307 10.30 21.24 15.09
N SER A 308 9.63 21.62 16.17
CA SER A 308 8.24 22.08 16.19
C SER A 308 8.06 23.44 15.48
N LYS A 309 8.94 23.79 14.54
CA LYS A 309 8.90 25.01 13.72
C LYS A 309 9.51 24.69 12.36
N ASN A 310 8.65 24.40 11.38
CA ASN A 310 8.75 24.81 9.97
C ASN A 310 7.89 23.87 9.11
N LEU A 311 6.58 24.06 9.23
CA LEU A 311 5.78 24.24 8.03
C LEU A 311 6.33 25.47 7.29
N LYS A 312 7.28 25.25 6.39
CA LYS A 312 7.53 26.10 5.22
C LYS A 312 7.53 25.10 4.07
N VAL A 313 6.40 24.91 3.41
CA VAL A 313 6.02 25.69 2.22
C VAL A 313 7.20 25.77 1.26
N SER A 314 7.24 24.80 0.35
CA SER A 314 7.36 25.03 -1.08
C SER A 314 6.33 24.15 -1.76
#